data_AF-A0A6C7U7P5-F1
#
_entry.id   AF-A0A6C7U7P5-F1
#
_cell.length_a   1.000
_cell.length_b   1.000
_cell.length_c   1.000
_cell.angle_alpha   90.00
_cell.angle_beta   90.00
_cell.angle_gamma   90.00
#
_symmetry.space_group_name_H-M   'P 1'
#
loop_
_entity.id
_entity.type
_entity.pdbx_description
1 polymer ?
#
loop_
_entity_poly.entity_id
_entity_poly.type
_entity_poly.pdbx_seq_one_letter_code
_entity_poly.pdbx_strand_id
1 'polypeptide(L)'
;NLVANTPGNTFLFDQKNKIFAATNKELLNPSIDHSPVLNAYKLNGDNNFFSYKLNNEERLGACTKVFAYTACITESADIINKPIFKAAYIQVIALIVMISISVILLYFIVSK
;
A
#
# COMPACT_ATOMS: atom_id res chain seq x y z
N ASN A 1 17.41 -12.86 14.85
CA ASN A 1 16.40 -11.89 14.39
C ASN A 1 15.52 -12.52 13.31
N LEU A 2 14.40 -13.15 13.69
CA LEU A 2 13.49 -13.81 12.73
C LEU A 2 12.73 -12.82 11.82
N VAL A 3 12.59 -11.56 12.23
CA VAL A 3 11.91 -10.50 11.45
C VAL A 3 12.61 -10.17 10.12
N ALA A 4 13.92 -10.47 9.99
CA ALA A 4 14.62 -10.30 8.73
C ALA A 4 14.16 -11.31 7.65
N ASN A 5 13.52 -12.41 8.06
CA ASN A 5 13.07 -13.49 7.19
C ASN A 5 11.55 -13.50 7.00
N THR A 6 10.82 -12.55 7.60
CA THR A 6 9.36 -12.43 7.39
C THR A 6 9.10 -11.75 6.04
N PRO A 7 8.14 -12.25 5.25
CA PRO A 7 7.76 -11.63 3.99
C PRO A 7 7.09 -10.26 4.22
N GLY A 8 7.21 -9.39 3.23
CA GLY A 8 6.71 -8.02 3.30
C GLY A 8 7.63 -7.08 4.08
N ASN A 9 7.42 -5.78 3.92
CA ASN A 9 8.22 -4.76 4.63
C ASN A 9 7.69 -4.56 6.06
N THR A 10 7.94 -5.58 6.90
CA THR A 10 7.49 -5.62 8.29
C THR A 10 8.55 -5.09 9.26
N PHE A 11 8.11 -4.49 10.36
CA PHE A 11 9.00 -4.01 11.41
C PHE A 11 8.29 -3.91 12.76
N LEU A 12 9.07 -3.87 13.83
CA LEU A 12 8.62 -3.87 15.21
C LEU A 12 9.15 -2.65 15.95
N PHE A 13 8.28 -2.03 16.73
CA PHE A 13 8.64 -1.07 17.77
C PHE A 13 8.62 -1.73 19.14
N ASP A 14 9.55 -1.32 20.01
CA ASP A 14 9.55 -1.69 21.42
C ASP A 14 8.46 -0.98 22.23
N GLN A 15 8.44 -1.23 23.53
CA GLN A 15 7.47 -0.65 24.47
C GLN A 15 7.55 0.88 24.57
N LYS A 16 8.67 1.47 24.17
CA LYS A 16 8.92 2.92 24.16
C LYS A 16 8.70 3.52 22.76
N ASN A 17 8.08 2.76 21.85
CA ASN A 17 7.87 3.11 20.46
C ASN A 17 9.17 3.40 19.68
N LYS A 18 10.30 2.80 20.09
CA LYS A 18 11.55 2.85 19.33
C LYS A 18 11.66 1.66 18.39
N ILE A 19 12.21 1.88 17.20
CA ILE A 19 12.41 0.81 16.23
C ILE A 19 13.32 -0.28 16.85
N PHE A 20 12.85 -1.53 16.81
CA PHE A 20 13.49 -2.67 17.45
C PHE A 20 14.01 -3.69 16.44
N ALA A 21 13.18 -4.04 15.46
CA ALA A 21 13.53 -4.99 14.41
C ALA A 21 12.83 -4.61 13.11
N ALA A 22 13.42 -4.92 11.96
CA ALA A 22 12.83 -4.65 10.66
C ALA A 22 13.32 -5.67 9.62
N THR A 23 12.45 -5.97 8.65
CA THR A 23 12.81 -6.74 7.46
C THR A 23 13.76 -5.91 6.59
N ASN A 24 13.41 -4.65 6.31
CA ASN A 24 14.35 -3.69 5.73
C ASN A 24 15.24 -3.08 6.83
N LYS A 25 16.53 -3.44 6.83
CA LYS A 25 17.51 -2.97 7.83
C LYS A 25 17.73 -1.45 7.80
N GLU A 26 17.42 -0.75 6.71
CA GLU A 26 17.53 0.70 6.64
C GLU A 26 16.59 1.41 7.63
N LEU A 27 15.45 0.80 7.96
CA LEU A 27 14.51 1.33 8.95
C LEU A 27 15.09 1.38 10.37
N LEU A 28 16.16 0.63 10.64
CA LEU A 28 16.88 0.65 11.92
C LEU A 28 17.82 1.85 12.04
N ASN A 29 18.03 2.62 10.98
CA ASN A 29 18.85 3.82 11.02
C ASN A 29 18.16 4.89 11.90
N PRO A 30 18.83 5.44 12.93
CA PRO A 30 18.26 6.47 13.80
C PRO A 30 17.79 7.75 13.09
N SER A 31 18.29 8.02 11.89
CA SER A 31 17.88 9.18 11.09
C SER A 31 16.48 9.04 10.46
N ILE A 32 15.87 7.85 10.49
CA ILE A 32 14.53 7.62 9.94
C ILE A 32 13.48 8.09 10.95
N ASP A 33 12.63 9.02 10.52
CA ASP A 33 11.49 9.47 11.33
C ASP A 33 10.33 8.48 11.23
N HIS A 34 10.08 7.77 12.34
CA HIS A 34 8.96 6.84 12.49
C HIS A 34 7.71 7.49 13.09
N SER A 35 7.75 8.79 13.40
CA SER A 35 6.60 9.51 13.96
C SER A 35 5.37 9.49 13.05
N PRO A 36 5.48 9.63 11.71
CA PRO A 36 4.32 9.61 10.82
C PRO A 36 3.52 8.30 10.90
N VAL A 37 4.21 7.15 10.87
CA VAL A 37 3.55 5.83 10.95
C VAL A 37 2.93 5.60 12.33
N LEU A 38 3.61 6.00 13.41
CA LEU A 38 3.08 5.85 14.78
C LEU A 38 1.88 6.76 15.03
N ASN A 39 1.89 7.99 14.50
CA ASN A 39 0.77 8.91 14.63
C ASN A 39 -0.44 8.45 13.83
N ALA A 40 -0.24 7.95 12.61
CA ALA A 40 -1.32 7.39 11.81
C ALA A 40 -1.91 6.14 12.48
N TYR A 41 -1.07 5.25 13.03
CA TYR A 41 -1.53 4.09 13.79
C TYR A 41 -2.40 4.47 14.99
N LYS A 42 -2.02 5.47 15.80
CA LYS A 42 -2.84 5.94 16.94
C LYS A 42 -4.25 6.37 16.53
N LEU A 43 -4.42 6.90 15.32
CA LEU A 43 -5.71 7.37 14.81
C LEU A 43 -6.58 6.22 14.28
N ASN A 44 -5.97 5.13 13.82
CA ASN A 44 -6.66 4.05 13.12
C ASN A 44 -6.82 2.78 13.96
N GLY A 45 -5.95 2.53 14.93
CA GLY A 45 -6.00 1.33 15.76
C GLY A 45 -5.46 0.07 15.07
N ASP A 46 -5.61 -1.07 15.75
CA ASP A 46 -5.00 -2.34 15.36
C ASP A 46 -5.58 -2.91 14.07
N ASN A 47 -4.69 -3.35 13.17
CA ASN A 47 -4.98 -4.00 11.88
C ASN A 47 -5.78 -3.16 10.87
N ASN A 48 -6.02 -1.88 11.16
CA ASN A 48 -6.67 -0.97 10.22
C ASN A 48 -5.64 -0.34 9.30
N PHE A 49 -5.91 -0.35 7.99
CA PHE A 49 -5.07 0.32 7.00
C PHE A 49 -5.17 1.84 7.15
N PHE A 50 -4.04 2.52 6.99
CA PHE A 50 -3.96 3.96 7.01
C PHE A 50 -2.95 4.47 5.99
N SER A 51 -3.25 5.65 5.44
CA SER A 51 -2.29 6.38 4.61
C SER A 51 -1.44 7.30 5.47
N TYR A 52 -0.16 7.39 5.15
CA TYR A 52 0.75 8.34 5.78
C TYR A 52 1.81 8.82 4.77
N LYS A 53 2.47 9.92 5.08
CA LYS A 53 3.56 10.47 4.27
C LYS A 53 4.88 10.38 5.01
N LEU A 54 5.94 9.99 4.29
CA LEU A 54 7.32 10.07 4.77
C LEU A 54 8.16 10.60 3.61
N ASN A 55 8.91 11.68 3.83
CA ASN A 55 9.72 12.35 2.79
C ASN A 55 8.91 12.69 1.51
N ASN A 56 7.68 13.19 1.68
CA ASN A 56 6.70 13.46 0.60
C ASN A 56 6.21 12.24 -0.19
N GLU A 57 6.65 11.03 0.12
CA GLU A 57 6.10 9.81 -0.49
C GLU A 57 4.84 9.36 0.26
N GLU A 58 3.77 9.09 -0.49
CA GLU A 58 2.58 8.43 0.07
C GLU A 58 2.82 6.95 0.29
N ARG A 59 2.41 6.49 1.46
CA ARG A 59 2.62 5.12 1.92
C ARG A 59 1.34 4.61 2.56
N LEU A 60 1.10 3.32 2.41
CA LEU A 60 0.04 2.61 3.12
C LEU A 60 0.66 1.79 4.23
N GLY A 61 0.07 1.83 5.43
CA GLY A 61 0.54 1.08 6.58
C GLY A 61 -0.60 0.40 7.31
N ALA A 62 -0.28 -0.64 8.05
CA ALA A 62 -1.12 -1.21 9.10
C ALA A 62 -0.21 -1.62 10.26
N CYS A 63 -0.69 -1.43 11.49
CA CYS A 63 0.05 -1.78 12.69
C CYS A 63 -0.87 -2.51 13.67
N THR A 64 -0.29 -3.27 14.58
CA THR A 64 -1.01 -3.99 15.63
C THR A 64 -0.14 -4.20 16.86
N LYS A 65 -0.76 -4.25 18.05
CA LYS A 65 -0.05 -4.63 19.27
C LYS A 65 0.19 -6.14 19.32
N VAL A 66 1.44 -6.52 19.58
CA VAL A 66 1.84 -7.91 19.87
C VAL A 66 2.53 -7.91 21.23
N PHE A 67 1.76 -8.25 22.27
CA PHE A 67 2.14 -8.02 23.66
C PHE A 67 2.47 -6.55 23.90
N ALA A 68 3.73 -6.26 24.24
CA ALA A 68 4.20 -4.91 24.50
C ALA A 68 4.88 -4.25 23.28
N TYR A 69 5.02 -4.99 22.17
CA TYR A 69 5.57 -4.48 20.91
C TYR A 69 4.47 -3.96 20.00
N THR A 70 4.82 -3.07 19.09
CA THR A 70 3.94 -2.67 17.98
C THR A 70 4.53 -3.24 16.70
N ALA A 71 3.83 -4.16 16.04
CA ALA A 71 4.22 -4.68 14.74
C ALA A 71 3.55 -3.87 13.64
N CYS A 72 4.30 -3.50 12.61
CA CYS A 72 3.82 -2.72 11.49
C CYS A 72 4.25 -3.35 10.17
N ILE A 73 3.44 -3.16 9.14
CA ILE A 73 3.77 -3.40 7.74
C ILE A 73 3.49 -2.13 6.95
N THR A 74 4.41 -1.70 6.09
CA THR A 74 4.19 -0.52 5.24
C THR A 74 4.68 -0.74 3.83
N GLU A 75 3.99 -0.15 2.87
CA GLU A 75 4.32 -0.23 1.46
C GLU A 75 4.16 1.15 0.80
N SER A 76 4.89 1.41 -0.28
CA SER A 76 4.67 2.61 -1.08
C SER A 76 3.29 2.58 -1.72
N ALA A 77 2.56 3.69 -1.70
CA ALA A 77 1.28 3.81 -2.38
C ALA A 77 1.42 3.56 -3.89
N ASP A 78 2.58 3.88 -4.48
CA ASP A 78 2.84 3.60 -5.89
C ASP A 78 2.91 2.10 -6.19
N ILE A 79 3.45 1.30 -5.27
CA ILE A 79 3.51 -0.16 -5.41
C ILE A 79 2.10 -0.76 -5.30
N ILE A 80 1.26 -0.21 -4.42
CA ILE A 80 -0.14 -0.63 -4.27
C ILE A 80 -0.99 -0.22 -5.49
N ASN A 81 -0.80 1.00 -5.99
CA ASN A 81 -1.65 1.57 -7.04
C ASN A 81 -1.24 1.15 -8.46
N LYS A 82 0.03 0.79 -8.69
CA LYS A 82 0.51 0.35 -10.01
C LYS A 82 -0.28 -0.83 -10.63
N PRO A 83 -0.58 -1.93 -9.92
CA PRO A 83 -1.41 -3.00 -10.46
C PRO A 83 -2.85 -2.54 -10.73
N ILE A 84 -3.39 -1.66 -9.89
CA ILE A 84 -4.75 -1.11 -10.02
C ILE A 84 -4.83 -0.26 -11.31
N PHE A 85 -3.90 0.67 -11.50
CA PHE A 85 -3.84 1.49 -12.71
C PHE A 85 -3.64 0.66 -13.97
N LYS A 86 -2.80 -0.38 -13.91
CA LYS A 86 -2.60 -1.30 -15.03
C LYS A 86 -3.89 -2.04 -15.40
N ALA A 87 -4.63 -2.52 -14.42
CA ALA A 87 -5.92 -3.18 -14.63
C ALA A 87 -6.97 -2.21 -15.21
N ALA A 88 -7.09 -1.02 -14.61
CA ALA A 88 -8.01 0.02 -15.08
C ALA A 88 -7.71 0.45 -16.53
N TYR A 89 -6.43 0.60 -16.88
CA TYR A 89 -6.00 0.92 -18.23
C TYR A 89 -6.43 -0.14 -19.25
N ILE A 90 -6.23 -1.43 -18.92
CA ILE A 90 -6.68 -2.55 -19.77
C ILE A 90 -8.20 -2.52 -19.93
N GLN A 91 -8.93 -2.26 -18.84
CA GLN A 91 -10.39 -2.19 -18.85
C GLN A 91 -10.92 -1.06 -19.75
N VAL A 92 -10.29 0.12 -19.72
CA VAL A 92 -10.66 1.25 -20.59
C VAL A 92 -10.47 0.90 -22.07
N ILE A 93 -9.35 0.29 -22.43
CA ILE A 93 -9.10 -0.14 -23.82
C ILE A 93 -10.15 -1.14 -24.28
N ALA A 94 -10.46 -2.15 -23.47
CA ALA A 94 -11.48 -3.14 -23.79
C ALA A 94 -12.85 -2.49 -24.02
N LEU A 95 -13.21 -1.50 -23.20
CA LEU A 95 -14.47 -0.78 -23.32
C LEU A 95 -14.56 -0.02 -24.66
N ILE A 96 -13.50 0.67 -25.06
CA ILE A 96 -13.45 1.43 -26.33
C ILE A 96 -13.64 0.49 -27.52
N VAL A 97 -12.99 -0.68 -27.51
CA VAL A 97 -13.12 -1.69 -28.56
C VAL A 97 -14.55 -2.25 -28.63
N MET A 98 -15.17 -2.52 -27.49
CA MET A 98 -16.55 -3.01 -27.44
C MET A 98 -17.54 -1.98 -27.97
N ILE A 99 -17.36 -0.71 -27.64
CA ILE A 99 -18.22 0.38 -28.13
C ILE A 99 -18.07 0.52 -29.65
N SER A 100 -16.85 0.51 -30.18
CA SER A 100 -16.63 0.66 -31.62
C SER A 100 -17.24 -0.49 -32.43
N ILE A 101 -17.10 -1.74 -31.97
CA ILE A 101 -17.75 -2.90 -32.60
C ILE A 101 -19.29 -2.76 -32.55
N SER A 102 -19.84 -2.35 -31.40
CA SER A 102 -21.28 -2.18 -31.22
C SER A 102 -21.85 -1.14 -32.18
N VAL A 103 -21.18 0.00 -32.34
CA VAL A 103 -21.59 1.06 -33.27
C VAL A 103 -21.54 0.58 -34.72
N ILE A 104 -20.48 -0.16 -35.10
CA ILE A 104 -20.35 -0.72 -36.45
C ILE A 104 -21.49 -1.71 -36.73
N LEU A 105 -21.78 -2.62 -35.81
CA LEU A 105 -22.87 -3.59 -35.96
C LEU A 105 -24.23 -2.89 -36.07
N LEU A 106 -24.50 -1.90 -35.22
CA LEU A 106 -25.73 -1.11 -35.29
C LEU A 106 -25.86 -0.38 -36.63
N TYR A 107 -24.78 0.20 -37.14
CA TYR A 107 -24.76 0.85 -38.45
C TYR A 107 -25.15 -0.11 -39.57
N PHE A 108 -24.63 -1.34 -39.57
CA PHE A 108 -24.98 -2.36 -40.57
C PHE A 108 -26.43 -2.86 -40.46
N ILE A 109 -27.00 -2.91 -39.25
CA ILE A 109 -28.40 -3.32 -39.04
C ILE A 109 -29.36 -2.23 -39.54
N VAL A 110 -29.09 -0.96 -39.23
CA VAL A 110 -30.00 0.16 -39.54
C VAL A 110 -29.85 0.62 -41.00
N SER A 111 -28.67 0.51 -41.61
CA SER A 111 -28.42 0.92 -43.00
C SER A 111 -28.85 -0.14 -44.04
N LYS A 112 -29.63 -1.14 -43.62
CA LYS A 112 -30.21 -2.18 -44.47
C LYS A 112 -31.72 -2.00 -44.53
#